data_AF-A0A9E5SQX1-F1
#
_entry.id   AF-A0A9E5SQX1-F1
#
_cell.length_a   1.000
_cell.length_b   1.000
_cell.length_c   1.000
_cell.angle_alpha   90.00
_cell.angle_beta   90.00
_cell.angle_gamma   90.00
#
_symmetry.space_group_name_H-M   'P 1'
#
loop_
_entity.id
_entity.type
_entity.pdbx_description
1 polymer ?
#
loop_
_entity_poly.entity_id
_entity_poly.type
_entity_poly.pdbx_seq_one_letter_code
_entity_poly.pdbx_strand_id
1 'polypeptide(L)'
;MPSYFIGIDGGGSKTRLICIDRDGNTVAEAKVAGTYYRQDGVDAVIERLRQGMDELYHAAGIKGIAAEEVIVGFGMPGYGENKKSDDAAVKAIQRAVHPLRII
;
A
#
# COMPACT_ATOMS: atom_id res chain seq x y z
N MET A 1 -0.26 -3.21 19.70
CA MET A 1 0.02 -4.26 18.70
C MET A 1 -0.92 -3.99 17.52
N PRO A 2 -0.49 -4.22 16.26
CA PRO A 2 -1.36 -4.00 15.11
C PRO A 2 -2.62 -4.85 15.20
N SER A 3 -3.73 -4.30 14.74
CA SER A 3 -5.03 -4.97 14.63
C SER A 3 -5.24 -5.52 13.21
N TYR A 4 -4.60 -4.91 12.21
CA TYR A 4 -4.68 -5.35 10.82
C TYR A 4 -3.32 -5.31 10.11
N PHE A 5 -3.19 -6.18 9.11
CA PHE A 5 -2.05 -6.22 8.21
C PHE A 5 -2.55 -6.10 6.78
N ILE A 6 -1.89 -5.26 5.99
CA ILE A 6 -2.24 -5.04 4.58
C ILE A 6 -1.07 -5.47 3.72
N GLY A 7 -1.32 -6.42 2.82
CA GLY A 7 -0.39 -6.83 1.79
C GLY A 7 -0.75 -6.17 0.46
N ILE A 8 0.23 -5.56 -0.20
CA ILE A 8 0.07 -4.92 -1.51
C ILE A 8 0.98 -5.63 -2.51
N ASP A 9 0.36 -6.30 -3.48
CA ASP A 9 1.02 -6.89 -4.65
C ASP A 9 0.96 -5.90 -5.80
N GLY A 10 2.04 -5.13 -5.97
CA GLY A 10 2.15 -4.09 -6.98
C GLY A 10 2.61 -4.62 -8.32
N GLY A 11 1.90 -4.26 -9.38
CA GLY A 11 2.25 -4.62 -10.76
C GLY A 11 2.32 -3.42 -11.70
N GLY A 12 2.75 -3.66 -12.95
CA GLY A 12 2.81 -2.61 -13.98
C GLY A 12 1.44 -2.17 -14.48
N SER A 13 0.48 -3.08 -14.57
CA SER A 13 -0.88 -2.76 -15.08
C SER A 13 -1.95 -2.71 -13.98
N LYS A 14 -1.79 -3.51 -12.93
CA LYS A 14 -2.77 -3.68 -11.85
C LYS A 14 -2.04 -3.89 -10.54
N THR A 15 -2.68 -3.50 -9.44
CA THR A 15 -2.18 -3.70 -8.08
C THR A 15 -3.32 -4.24 -7.21
N ARG A 16 -3.04 -5.25 -6.39
CA ARG A 16 -4.01 -5.86 -5.48
C ARG A 16 -3.61 -5.57 -4.03
N LEU A 17 -4.60 -5.17 -3.23
CA LEU A 17 -4.46 -4.96 -1.80
C LEU A 17 -5.34 -5.97 -1.06
N ILE A 18 -4.83 -6.57 0.01
CA ILE A 18 -5.56 -7.49 0.88
C ILE A 18 -5.33 -7.05 2.32
N CYS A 19 -6.40 -6.95 3.09
CA CYS A 19 -6.35 -6.72 4.53
C CYS A 19 -6.72 -8.00 5.27
N ILE A 20 -5.89 -8.36 6.24
CA ILE A 20 -6.15 -9.45 7.17
C ILE A 20 -6.20 -8.93 8.61
N ASP A 21 -7.00 -9.59 9.44
CA ASP A 21 -6.98 -9.40 10.88
C ASP A 21 -5.80 -10.16 11.54
N ARG A 22 -5.70 -10.08 12.87
CA ARG A 22 -4.67 -10.78 13.64
C ARG A 22 -4.76 -12.30 13.60
N ASP A 23 -5.95 -12.84 13.32
CA ASP A 23 -6.18 -14.28 13.24
C ASP A 23 -5.87 -14.81 11.82
N GLY A 24 -5.51 -13.91 10.89
CA GLY A 24 -5.17 -14.22 9.51
C GLY A 24 -6.37 -14.28 8.57
N ASN A 25 -7.56 -13.89 9.04
CA ASN A 25 -8.74 -13.88 8.19
C ASN A 25 -8.70 -12.68 7.25
N THR A 26 -9.06 -12.89 5.99
CA THR A 26 -9.24 -11.79 5.04
C THR A 26 -10.48 -10.98 5.39
N VAL A 27 -10.30 -9.69 5.62
CA VAL A 27 -11.35 -8.74 6.01
C VAL A 27 -11.86 -7.98 4.80
N ALA A 28 -10.96 -7.59 3.89
CA ALA A 28 -11.29 -6.87 2.67
C ALA A 28 -10.19 -7.00 1.62
N GLU A 29 -10.57 -6.71 0.37
CA GLU A 29 -9.66 -6.59 -0.76
C GLU A 29 -9.99 -5.36 -1.60
N ALA A 30 -8.97 -4.79 -2.23
CA ALA A 30 -9.13 -3.72 -3.22
C ALA A 30 -8.23 -3.97 -4.43
N LYS A 31 -8.58 -3.35 -5.56
CA LYS A 31 -7.80 -3.44 -6.81
C LYS A 31 -7.74 -2.07 -7.46
N VAL A 32 -6.52 -1.60 -7.68
CA VAL A 32 -6.24 -0.31 -8.33
C VAL A 32 -5.39 -0.53 -9.58
N ALA A 33 -5.17 0.55 -10.33
CA ALA A 33 -4.24 0.56 -11.46
C ALA A 33 -2.80 0.24 -10.99
N GLY A 34 -1.91 -0.07 -11.94
CA GLY A 34 -0.53 -0.44 -11.65
C GLY A 34 0.21 0.56 -10.78
N THR A 35 1.24 0.13 -10.06
CA THR A 35 2.03 0.98 -9.16
C THR A 35 3.50 1.00 -9.55
N TYR A 36 3.80 0.92 -10.85
CA TYR A 36 5.18 0.97 -11.35
C TYR A 36 5.64 2.41 -11.57
N TYR A 37 6.34 2.93 -10.57
CA TYR A 37 6.77 4.34 -10.55
C TYR A 37 7.65 4.74 -11.74
N ARG A 38 8.41 3.80 -12.34
CA ARG A 38 9.24 4.08 -13.52
C ARG A 38 8.43 4.24 -14.80
N GLN A 39 7.21 3.72 -14.82
CA GLN A 39 6.27 3.88 -15.93
C GLN A 39 5.35 5.08 -15.71
N ASP A 40 4.75 5.19 -14.52
CA ASP A 40 3.65 6.11 -14.27
C ASP A 40 4.01 7.30 -13.36
N GLY A 41 5.21 7.30 -12.79
CA GLY A 41 5.66 8.32 -11.83
C GLY A 41 5.25 8.02 -10.37
N VAL A 42 5.94 8.67 -9.43
CA VAL A 42 5.73 8.44 -7.98
C VAL A 42 4.39 9.00 -7.49
N ASP A 43 3.95 10.14 -8.01
CA ASP A 43 2.68 10.76 -7.61
C ASP A 43 1.48 9.87 -7.95
N ALA A 44 1.48 9.27 -9.14
CA ALA A 44 0.46 8.30 -9.55
C ALA A 44 0.44 7.07 -8.64
N VAL A 45 1.62 6.59 -8.20
CA VAL A 45 1.70 5.49 -7.22
C VAL A 45 1.07 5.90 -5.90
N ILE A 46 1.37 7.09 -5.39
CA ILE A 46 0.81 7.60 -4.12
C ILE A 46 -0.72 7.69 -4.20
N GLU A 47 -1.26 8.25 -5.28
CA GLU A 47 -2.71 8.37 -5.48
C GLU A 47 -3.40 7.00 -5.50
N ARG A 48 -2.83 6.04 -6.23
CA ARG A 48 -3.38 4.68 -6.34
C ARG A 48 -3.29 3.91 -5.02
N LEU A 49 -2.21 4.09 -4.26
CA LEU A 49 -2.10 3.51 -2.92
C LEU A 49 -3.16 4.09 -1.98
N ARG A 50 -3.37 5.42 -1.98
CA ARG A 50 -4.43 6.05 -1.17
C ARG A 50 -5.81 5.54 -1.56
N GLN A 51 -6.12 5.51 -2.86
CA GLN A 51 -7.36 4.96 -3.38
C GLN A 51 -7.59 3.53 -2.87
N GLY A 52 -6.58 2.66 -3.02
CA GLY A 52 -6.70 1.26 -2.61
C GLY A 52 -6.91 1.10 -1.10
N MET A 53 -6.26 1.94 -0.28
CA MET A 53 -6.44 1.93 1.17
C MET A 53 -7.84 2.41 1.57
N ASP A 54 -8.34 3.47 0.94
CA ASP A 54 -9.69 4.00 1.20
C ASP A 54 -10.78 2.98 0.82
N GLU A 55 -10.65 2.35 -0.36
CA GLU A 55 -11.53 1.27 -0.81
C GLU A 55 -11.53 0.09 0.17
N LEU A 56 -10.34 -0.29 0.65
CA LEU A 56 -10.15 -1.41 1.55
C LEU A 56 -10.73 -1.12 2.95
N TYR A 57 -10.53 0.08 3.50
CA TYR A 57 -11.13 0.48 4.77
C TYR A 57 -12.65 0.57 4.68
N HIS A 58 -13.17 1.08 3.56
CA HIS A 58 -14.60 1.13 3.32
C HIS A 58 -15.20 -0.29 3.27
N ALA A 59 -14.60 -1.19 2.48
CA ALA A 59 -15.05 -2.58 2.34
C ALA A 59 -14.95 -3.38 3.66
N ALA A 60 -13.91 -3.11 4.47
CA ALA A 60 -13.72 -3.72 5.78
C ALA A 60 -14.64 -3.16 6.87
N GLY A 61 -15.36 -2.06 6.61
CA GLY A 61 -16.14 -1.35 7.62
C GLY A 61 -15.28 -0.71 8.72
N ILE A 62 -13.99 -0.51 8.48
CA ILE A 62 -13.04 0.07 9.44
C ILE A 62 -13.23 1.58 9.49
N LYS A 63 -13.45 2.14 10.67
CA LYS A 63 -13.61 3.59 10.89
C LYS A 63 -12.76 4.05 12.07
N GLY A 64 -12.06 5.17 11.89
CA GLY A 64 -11.30 5.82 12.98
C GLY A 64 -10.13 5.00 13.52
N ILE A 65 -9.58 4.08 12.72
CA ILE A 65 -8.44 3.26 13.13
C ILE A 65 -7.18 4.11 13.27
N ALA A 66 -6.41 3.87 14.33
CA ALA A 66 -5.13 4.54 14.51
C ALA A 66 -4.06 3.93 13.59
N ALA A 67 -3.13 4.73 13.10
CA ALA A 67 -2.15 4.27 12.10
C ALA A 67 -1.21 3.19 12.64
N GLU A 68 -0.90 3.20 13.94
CA GLU A 68 -0.13 2.18 14.65
C GLU A 68 -0.84 0.83 14.76
N GLU A 69 -2.15 0.79 14.49
CA GLU A 69 -2.92 -0.45 14.44
C GLU A 69 -2.85 -1.13 13.07
N VAL A 70 -2.20 -0.51 12.09
CA VAL A 70 -2.09 -1.02 10.72
C VAL A 70 -0.62 -1.13 10.30
N ILE A 71 -0.22 -2.30 9.81
CA ILE A 71 1.07 -2.49 9.14
C ILE A 71 0.81 -2.79 7.68
N VAL A 72 1.54 -2.14 6.79
CA VAL A 72 1.39 -2.30 5.34
C VAL A 72 2.70 -2.81 4.75
N GLY A 73 2.67 -3.96 4.06
CA GLY A 73 3.79 -4.45 3.26
C GLY A 73 3.53 -4.17 1.77
N PHE A 74 4.45 -3.47 1.11
CA PHE A 74 4.31 -3.13 -0.30
C PHE A 74 5.36 -3.80 -1.18
N GLY A 75 4.92 -4.81 -1.95
CA GLY A 75 5.68 -5.37 -3.06
C GLY A 75 5.73 -4.36 -4.21
N MET A 76 6.64 -3.38 -4.13
CA MET A 76 6.81 -2.36 -5.16
C MET A 76 7.40 -3.00 -6.43
N PRO A 77 6.73 -2.88 -7.60
CA PRO A 77 7.18 -3.51 -8.84
C PRO A 77 8.54 -2.95 -9.26
N GLY A 78 9.45 -3.86 -9.61
CA GLY A 78 10.81 -3.53 -10.03
C GLY A 78 11.73 -3.04 -8.89
N TYR A 79 11.30 -3.12 -7.63
CA TYR A 79 12.16 -2.77 -6.49
C TYR A 79 13.39 -3.67 -6.42
N GLY A 80 14.57 -3.06 -6.23
CA GLY A 80 15.86 -3.74 -6.21
C GLY A 80 16.59 -3.69 -7.55
N GLU A 81 15.94 -3.31 -8.64
CA GLU A 81 16.57 -3.20 -9.96
C GLU A 81 17.39 -1.90 -10.12
N ASN A 82 17.06 -0.83 -9.38
CA ASN A 82 17.86 0.40 -9.37
C ASN A 82 17.79 1.08 -8.01
N LYS A 83 18.77 0.76 -7.16
CA LYS A 83 18.81 1.23 -5.76
C LYS A 83 18.61 2.74 -5.60
N LYS A 84 19.24 3.57 -6.44
CA LYS A 84 19.19 5.04 -6.25
C LYS A 84 17.80 5.60 -6.52
N SER A 85 17.16 5.19 -7.61
CA SER A 85 15.80 5.64 -7.93
C SER A 85 14.77 5.01 -7.00
N ASP A 86 14.98 3.74 -6.60
CA ASP A 86 14.12 3.03 -5.66
C ASP A 86 14.12 3.71 -4.29
N ASP A 87 15.29 4.04 -3.74
CA ASP A 87 15.42 4.72 -2.45
C ASP A 87 14.70 6.09 -2.45
N ALA A 88 14.74 6.81 -3.57
CA ALA A 88 14.05 8.09 -3.72
C ALA A 88 12.51 7.91 -3.78
N ALA A 89 12.03 6.94 -4.56
CA ALA A 89 10.62 6.64 -4.69
C ALA A 89 10.02 6.16 -3.36
N VAL A 90 10.69 5.23 -2.67
CA VAL A 90 10.26 4.70 -1.37
C VAL A 90 10.13 5.82 -0.33
N LYS A 91 11.13 6.71 -0.23
CA LYS A 91 11.08 7.84 0.71
C LYS A 91 9.91 8.78 0.43
N ALA A 92 9.65 9.06 -0.85
CA ALA A 92 8.54 9.93 -1.24
C ALA A 92 7.19 9.28 -0.90
N ILE A 93 7.01 8.00 -1.21
CA ILE A 93 5.80 7.23 -0.87
C ILE A 93 5.58 7.20 0.64
N GLN A 94 6.59 6.80 1.42
CA GLN A 94 6.52 6.73 2.88
C GLN A 94 6.17 8.07 3.52
N ARG A 95 6.73 9.18 3.01
CA ARG A 95 6.39 10.53 3.49
C ARG A 95 4.94 10.88 3.16
N ALA A 96 4.45 10.53 1.97
CA ALA A 96 3.12 10.90 1.52
C ALA A 96 1.99 10.11 2.21
N VAL A 97 2.26 8.89 2.67
CA VAL A 97 1.26 8.03 3.33
C VAL A 97 1.36 8.06 4.86
N HIS A 98 2.32 8.80 5.43
CA HIS A 98 2.42 9.01 6.87
C HIS A 98 1.09 9.56 7.43
N PRO A 99 0.58 9.07 8.59
CA PRO A 99 1.25 8.23 9.58
C PRO A 99 1.31 6.72 9.30
N LEU A 100 0.70 6.21 8.22
CA LEU A 100 0.75 4.79 7.91
C LEU A 100 2.18 4.33 7.63
N ARG A 101 2.54 3.19 8.22
CA ARG A 101 3.86 2.57 8.05
C ARG A 101 3.80 1.57 6.90
N ILE A 102 4.27 2.00 5.73
CA ILE A 102 4.54 1.13 4.58
C ILE A 102 6.00 0.67 4.63
N ILE A 103 6.19 -0.65 4.68
CA ILE A 103 7.48 -1.35 4.66
C ILE A 103 7.71 -2.08 3.34
#